data_AF-A0A6M0GFI1-F1
#
_entry.id   AF-A0A6M0GFI1-F1
#
_cell.length_a   1.000
_cell.length_b   1.000
_cell.length_c   1.000
_cell.angle_alpha   90.00
_cell.angle_beta   90.00
_cell.angle_gamma   90.00
#
_symmetry.space_group_name_H-M   'P 1'
#
loop_
_entity.id
_entity.type
_entity.pdbx_description
1 polymer ?
#
loop_
_entity_poly.entity_id
_entity_poly.type
_entity_poly.pdbx_seq_one_letter_code
_entity_poly.pdbx_strand_id
1 'polypeptide(L)'
;QNLSGQLLEYLEPKTKVSVAWFKIKKPGLKATELQEKMMNIGVYILPGNYFFWSDHEKGEEYIRIALAREPDMFATAVQLMKKVVNE
;
A
#
# COMPACT_ATOMS: atom_id res chain seq x y z
N GLN A 1 7.44 -8.68 10.15
CA GLN A 1 7.10 -7.31 10.61
C GLN A 1 5.95 -6.79 9.74
N ASN A 2 4.90 -6.21 10.31
CA ASN A 2 3.64 -5.94 9.58
C ASN A 2 3.43 -4.43 9.34
N LEU A 3 2.85 -4.07 8.17
CA LEU A 3 2.39 -2.71 7.82
C LEU A 3 0.94 -2.45 8.27
N SER A 4 0.23 -3.51 8.68
CA SER A 4 -1.11 -3.41 9.27
C SER A 4 -1.06 -2.61 10.57
N GLY A 5 -1.91 -1.59 10.67
CA GLY A 5 -1.88 -0.63 11.78
C GLY A 5 -3.08 0.33 11.79
N GLN A 6 -2.87 1.55 12.28
CA GLN A 6 -3.92 2.56 12.32
C GLN A 6 -4.34 3.02 10.92
N LEU A 7 -3.37 3.17 10.01
CA LEU A 7 -3.61 3.70 8.67
C LEU A 7 -3.98 2.63 7.62
N LEU A 8 -3.37 1.44 7.69
CA LEU A 8 -3.55 0.39 6.69
C LEU A 8 -4.11 -0.88 7.32
N GLU A 9 -5.10 -1.47 6.65
CA GLU A 9 -5.64 -2.80 6.93
C GLU A 9 -5.15 -3.77 5.87
N TYR A 10 -4.49 -4.85 6.29
CA TYR A 10 -4.10 -5.93 5.37
C TYR A 10 -5.32 -6.76 4.98
N LEU A 11 -5.54 -6.93 3.66
CA LEU A 11 -6.61 -7.77 3.14
C LEU A 11 -6.06 -9.16 2.83
N GLU A 12 -6.32 -10.11 3.72
CA GLU A 12 -5.86 -11.50 3.61
C GLU A 12 -6.39 -12.13 2.30
N PRO A 13 -5.51 -12.53 1.35
CA PRO A 13 -5.94 -13.15 0.12
C PRO A 13 -6.33 -14.61 0.36
N LYS A 14 -7.32 -15.11 -0.38
CA LYS A 14 -7.74 -16.53 -0.32
C LYS A 14 -6.65 -17.51 -0.75
N THR A 15 -5.62 -17.03 -1.46
CA THR A 15 -4.50 -17.84 -1.94
C THR A 15 -3.21 -17.04 -1.89
N LYS A 16 -2.07 -17.73 -1.83
CA LYS A 16 -0.76 -17.10 -1.84
C LYS A 16 -0.48 -16.51 -3.22
N VAL A 17 -0.51 -15.20 -3.30
CA VAL A 17 -0.20 -14.42 -4.51
C VAL A 17 1.08 -13.59 -4.29
N SER A 18 1.65 -13.08 -5.38
CA SER A 18 2.88 -12.28 -5.36
C SER A 18 2.63 -10.79 -5.05
N VAL A 19 1.45 -10.43 -4.57
CA VAL A 19 1.05 -9.05 -4.24
C VAL A 19 0.26 -9.01 -2.93
N ALA A 20 0.47 -7.97 -2.13
CA ALA A 20 -0.34 -7.68 -0.96
C ALA A 20 -1.31 -6.53 -1.28
N TRP A 21 -2.53 -6.65 -0.77
CA TRP A 21 -3.56 -5.62 -0.84
C TRP A 21 -3.80 -5.03 0.53
N PHE A 22 -3.91 -3.71 0.57
CA PHE A 22 -4.25 -2.99 1.79
C PHE A 22 -5.41 -2.03 1.53
N LYS A 23 -6.28 -1.90 2.53
CA LYS A 23 -7.28 -0.83 2.60
C LYS A 23 -6.74 0.32 3.44
N ILE A 24 -6.93 1.55 2.96
CA ILE A 24 -6.64 2.78 3.71
C ILE A 24 -7.79 3.03 4.66
N LYS A 25 -7.48 3.14 5.96
CA LYS A 25 -8.47 3.31 7.02
C LYS A 25 -8.80 4.77 7.33
N LYS A 26 -7.89 5.70 7.00
CA LYS A 26 -8.05 7.12 7.32
C LYS A 26 -9.04 7.76 6.35
N PRO A 27 -10.22 8.23 6.80
CA PRO A 27 -11.18 8.88 5.92
C PRO A 27 -10.56 10.12 5.26
N GLY A 28 -10.83 10.29 3.97
CA GLY A 28 -10.36 11.44 3.18
C GLY A 28 -8.92 11.35 2.68
N LEU A 29 -8.11 10.38 3.13
CA LEU A 29 -6.80 10.12 2.52
C LEU A 29 -6.97 9.23 1.29
N LYS A 30 -6.50 9.70 0.14
CA LYS A 30 -6.51 8.96 -1.12
C LYS A 30 -5.24 8.12 -1.33
N ALA A 31 -5.37 7.03 -2.05
CA ALA A 31 -4.24 6.16 -2.41
C ALA A 31 -3.20 6.87 -3.26
N THR A 32 -3.61 7.78 -4.14
CA THR A 32 -2.72 8.65 -4.91
C THR A 32 -1.89 9.60 -4.05
N GLU A 33 -2.50 10.23 -3.03
CA GLU A 33 -1.78 11.06 -2.06
C GLU A 33 -0.79 10.24 -1.23
N LEU A 34 -1.18 9.03 -0.83
CA LEU A 34 -0.29 8.11 -0.13
C LEU A 34 0.87 7.67 -1.02
N GLN A 35 0.62 7.41 -2.30
CA GLN A 35 1.66 7.09 -3.28
C GLN A 35 2.68 8.22 -3.40
N GLU A 36 2.25 9.49 -3.51
CA GLU A 36 3.15 10.64 -3.56
C GLU A 36 4.05 10.73 -2.33
N LYS A 37 3.50 10.54 -1.13
CA LYS A 37 4.27 10.50 0.12
C LYS A 37 5.33 9.39 0.12
N MET A 38 4.96 8.20 -0.36
CA MET A 38 5.89 7.07 -0.47
C MET A 38 6.99 7.34 -1.50
N MET A 39 6.66 7.95 -2.63
CA MET A 39 7.63 8.31 -3.68
C MET A 39 8.70 9.27 -3.14
N ASN A 40 8.32 10.23 -2.30
CA ASN A 40 9.24 11.19 -1.69
C ASN A 40 10.29 10.53 -0.77
N ILE A 41 10.04 9.32 -0.29
CA ILE A 41 11.01 8.52 0.50
C ILE A 41 11.64 7.39 -0.32
N GLY A 42 11.49 7.41 -1.65
CA GLY A 42 12.07 6.43 -2.56
C GLY A 42 11.32 5.10 -2.65
N VAL A 43 10.09 5.02 -2.14
CA VAL A 43 9.27 3.81 -2.18
C VAL A 43 8.12 3.98 -3.17
N TYR A 44 7.99 3.03 -4.10
CA TYR A 44 6.97 3.07 -5.13
C TYR A 44 5.92 1.98 -4.90
N ILE A 45 4.66 2.40 -4.73
CA ILE A 45 3.49 1.53 -4.59
C ILE A 45 2.49 1.82 -5.72
N LEU A 46 1.46 0.97 -5.85
CA LEU A 46 0.38 1.22 -6.80
C LEU A 46 -0.92 1.57 -6.08
N PRO A 47 -1.56 2.70 -6.42
CA PRO A 47 -2.91 3.00 -5.96
C PRO A 47 -3.94 2.05 -6.58
N GLY A 48 -5.04 1.84 -5.86
CA GLY A 48 -6.12 0.94 -6.23
C GLY A 48 -6.95 1.43 -7.42
N ASN A 49 -6.90 2.73 -7.72
CA ASN A 49 -7.66 3.35 -8.81
C ASN A 49 -7.37 2.75 -10.20
N TYR A 50 -6.21 2.13 -10.42
CA TYR A 50 -5.91 1.38 -11.64
C TYR A 50 -6.62 0.02 -11.74
N PHE A 51 -7.11 -0.51 -10.62
CA PHE A 51 -7.74 -1.85 -10.54
C PHE A 51 -9.26 -1.78 -10.47
N PHE A 52 -9.82 -0.72 -9.90
CA PHE A 52 -11.25 -0.42 -9.93
C PHE A 52 -11.59 0.34 -11.22
N TRP A 53 -11.42 -0.35 -12.35
CA TRP A 53 -11.48 0.22 -13.70
C TRP A 53 -12.80 0.89 -14.09
N SER A 54 -13.93 0.51 -13.47
CA SER A 54 -15.23 1.13 -13.71
C SER A 54 -15.57 2.26 -12.73
N ASP A 55 -14.85 2.34 -11.62
CA ASP A 55 -15.10 3.25 -10.50
C ASP A 55 -13.77 3.56 -9.80
N HIS A 56 -13.03 4.50 -10.40
CA HIS A 56 -11.69 4.85 -9.96
C HIS A 56 -11.69 5.44 -8.54
N GLU A 57 -12.75 6.14 -8.14
CA GLU A 57 -12.87 6.75 -6.81
C GLU A 57 -12.88 5.67 -5.72
N LYS A 58 -13.62 4.57 -5.93
CA LYS A 58 -13.57 3.42 -5.02
C LYS A 58 -12.17 2.84 -4.87
N GLY A 59 -11.36 2.90 -5.93
CA GLY A 59 -9.97 2.45 -5.90
C GLY A 59 -9.03 3.32 -5.06
N GLU A 60 -9.38 4.57 -4.78
CA GLU A 60 -8.58 5.45 -3.92
C GLU A 60 -8.54 4.98 -2.45
N GLU A 61 -9.40 4.04 -2.05
CA GLU A 61 -9.35 3.40 -0.71
C GLU A 61 -8.31 2.29 -0.60
N TYR A 62 -7.61 1.92 -1.68
CA TYR A 62 -6.76 0.73 -1.71
C TYR A 62 -5.36 1.01 -2.25
N ILE A 63 -4.38 0.23 -1.77
CA ILE A 63 -3.05 0.17 -2.36
C ILE A 63 -2.63 -1.28 -2.60
N ARG A 64 -1.73 -1.48 -3.57
CA ARG A 64 -1.11 -2.76 -3.88
C ARG A 64 0.41 -2.68 -3.72
N ILE A 65 0.99 -3.65 -3.03
CA ILE A 65 2.43 -3.82 -2.84
C ILE A 65 2.88 -5.11 -3.52
N ALA A 66 3.97 -5.06 -4.29
CA ALA A 66 4.54 -6.26 -4.91
C ALA A 66 5.43 -7.02 -3.91
N LEU A 67 5.20 -8.33 -3.75
CA LEU A 67 5.91 -9.21 -2.82
C LEU A 67 7.03 -10.01 -3.48
N ALA A 68 6.98 -10.23 -4.80
CA ALA A 68 8.04 -10.90 -5.55
C ALA A 68 9.24 -9.96 -5.75
N ARG A 69 10.02 -9.76 -4.68
CA ARG A 69 11.19 -8.88 -4.60
C ARG A 69 12.29 -9.56 -3.79
N GLU A 70 13.51 -9.06 -3.92
CA GLU A 70 14.62 -9.49 -3.07
C GLU A 70 14.30 -9.16 -1.59
N PRO A 71 14.39 -10.14 -0.66
CA PRO A 71 13.93 -9.99 0.72
C PRO A 71 14.54 -8.83 1.51
N ASP A 72 15.84 -8.56 1.40
CA ASP A 72 16.52 -7.56 2.21
C ASP A 72 16.16 -6.13 1.75
N MET A 73 16.10 -5.93 0.44
CA MET A 73 15.57 -4.73 -0.18
C MET A 73 14.11 -4.51 0.21
N PHE A 74 13.28 -5.55 0.17
CA PHE A 74 11.88 -5.46 0.56
C PHE A 74 11.71 -5.10 2.04
N ALA A 75 12.49 -5.72 2.93
CA ALA A 75 12.49 -5.40 4.36
C ALA A 75 12.87 -3.93 4.62
N THR A 76 13.84 -3.41 3.88
CA THR A 76 14.27 -2.00 3.94
C THR A 76 13.14 -1.07 3.50
N ALA A 77 12.49 -1.37 2.38
CA ALA A 77 11.35 -0.60 1.88
C ALA A 77 10.20 -0.59 2.90
N VAL A 78 9.88 -1.72 3.52
CA VAL A 78 8.85 -1.81 4.57
C VAL A 78 9.19 -0.94 5.78
N GLN A 79 10.47 -0.83 6.19
CA GLN A 79 10.84 0.09 7.29
C GLN A 79 10.63 1.55 6.91
N LEU A 80 10.95 1.94 5.68
CA LEU A 80 10.73 3.29 5.19
C LEU A 80 9.24 3.61 5.14
N MET A 81 8.41 2.68 4.63
CA MET A 81 6.96 2.83 4.57
C MET A 81 6.33 3.07 5.95
N LYS A 82 6.82 2.39 6.99
CA LYS A 82 6.28 2.58 8.36
C LYS A 82 6.39 4.01 8.86
N LYS A 83 7.39 4.78 8.42
CA LYS A 83 7.54 6.19 8.82
C LYS A 83 6.32 7.00 8.35
N VAL A 84 5.93 6.83 7.09
CA VAL A 84 4.76 7.50 6.48
C VAL A 84 3.43 6.98 7.05
N VAL A 85 3.36 5.68 7.37
CA VAL A 85 2.12 5.05 7.86
C VAL A 85 1.81 5.39 9.33
N ASN A 86 2.83 5.77 10.10
CA ASN A 86 2.71 6.08 11.53
C ASN A 86 2.73 7.60 11.85
N GLU A 87 2.85 8.45 10.82
CA GLU A 87 2.62 9.90 10.91
C GLU A 87 1.12 10.25 11.00
#